data_AF-A0A8B7NF07-F1
#
_entry.id   AF-A0A8B7NF07-F1
#
_cell.length_a   1.000
_cell.length_b   1.000
_cell.length_c   1.000
_cell.angle_alpha   90.00
_cell.angle_beta   90.00
_cell.angle_gamma   90.00
#
_symmetry.space_group_name_H-M   'P 1'
#
loop_
_entity.id
_entity.type
_entity.pdbx_description
1 polymer ?
#
loop_
_entity_poly.entity_id
_entity_poly.type
_entity_poly.pdbx_seq_one_letter_code
_entity_poly.pdbx_strand_id
1 'polypeptide(L)'
;MSLFTKYVELGRVVDITRGKCKGHQGVIVNIIDCNRLLVDGPGMVRQEIKLKDARLTKFKLKIKLEMPAKTLKKLWEKAHIDFRFKRLPYVKRAAKFERRSKITDYNAFKVAEASRRCSNIVYSSFRNLRNKYPRMLQKLKARRDLDTAVALGYVKRKTLTPEQKKEREAAKNARHKNAIVKRRELKKKLLERKNKRKEVRKARLAKRAAAGTLKKREFVPKEKRKISKSKPKPDPKPSRERLRRQRRDATLKARAEHRKKAEQKRQDRAKAKKEKKAAA
;
A
#
# COMPACT_ATOMS: atom_id res chain seq x y z
N MET A 1 -3.08 20.17 -25.80
CA MET A 1 -2.15 19.02 -25.88
C MET A 1 -2.57 18.18 -27.06
N SER A 2 -1.66 17.88 -27.99
CA SER A 2 -1.96 16.96 -29.10
C SER A 2 -2.32 15.57 -28.55
N LEU A 3 -3.42 14.99 -29.03
CA LEU A 3 -3.86 13.64 -28.67
C LEU A 3 -2.87 12.57 -29.18
N PHE A 4 -2.23 12.82 -30.32
CA PHE A 4 -1.27 11.92 -30.95
C PHE A 4 0.16 12.45 -30.79
N THR A 5 1.08 11.57 -30.40
CA THR A 5 2.48 11.95 -30.11
C THR A 5 3.50 11.18 -30.93
N LYS A 6 3.08 10.10 -31.59
CA LYS A 6 3.94 9.22 -32.39
C LYS A 6 3.33 9.10 -33.77
N TYR A 7 4.09 9.51 -34.76
CA TYR A 7 3.69 9.50 -36.16
C TYR A 7 4.60 8.56 -36.95
N VAL A 8 4.05 8.00 -38.02
CA VAL A 8 4.79 7.29 -39.05
C VAL A 8 5.52 8.35 -39.87
N GLU A 9 6.85 8.32 -39.83
CA GLU A 9 7.69 9.28 -40.53
C GLU A 9 9.08 8.68 -40.74
N LEU A 10 9.81 9.24 -41.69
CA LEU A 10 11.18 8.84 -41.98
C LEU A 10 12.07 8.99 -40.74
N GLY A 11 12.89 7.96 -40.49
CA GLY A 11 13.81 7.94 -39.36
C GLY A 11 13.18 7.56 -38.02
N ARG A 12 11.88 7.29 -37.97
CA ARG A 12 11.23 6.82 -36.74
C ARG A 12 11.70 5.40 -36.42
N VAL A 13 12.10 5.18 -35.17
CA VAL A 13 12.47 3.83 -34.70
C VAL A 13 11.21 3.05 -34.36
N VAL A 14 11.18 1.80 -34.79
CA VAL A 14 10.06 0.88 -34.71
C VAL A 14 10.53 -0.42 -34.05
N ASP A 15 9.65 -0.98 -33.24
CA ASP A 15 9.82 -2.28 -32.59
C ASP A 15 8.92 -3.31 -33.29
N ILE A 16 9.50 -4.37 -33.82
CA ILE A 16 8.78 -5.36 -34.62
C ILE A 16 8.15 -6.39 -33.69
N THR A 17 6.81 -6.45 -33.68
CA THR A 17 6.04 -7.26 -32.73
C THR A 17 5.65 -8.64 -33.27
N ARG A 18 5.56 -8.79 -34.59
CA ARG A 18 5.10 -9.99 -35.30
C ARG A 18 5.95 -10.21 -36.55
N GLY A 19 5.87 -11.41 -37.14
CA GLY A 19 6.62 -11.78 -38.34
C GLY A 19 8.02 -12.34 -38.06
N LYS A 20 8.80 -12.50 -39.13
CA LYS A 20 10.12 -13.16 -39.10
C LYS A 20 11.13 -12.41 -38.22
N CYS A 21 11.11 -11.08 -38.24
CA CYS A 21 12.02 -10.24 -37.46
C CYS A 21 11.44 -9.81 -36.09
N LYS A 22 10.57 -10.62 -35.49
CA LYS A 22 9.98 -10.31 -34.18
C LYS A 22 11.05 -10.06 -33.11
N GLY A 23 10.85 -9.02 -32.31
CA GLY A 23 11.75 -8.63 -31.22
C GLY A 23 12.95 -7.77 -31.65
N HIS A 24 13.14 -7.59 -32.95
CA HIS A 24 14.17 -6.70 -33.49
C HIS A 24 13.64 -5.28 -33.59
N GLN A 25 14.56 -4.32 -33.54
CA GLN A 25 14.25 -2.91 -33.75
C GLN A 25 14.81 -2.45 -35.09
N GLY A 26 14.10 -1.53 -35.73
CA GLY A 26 14.54 -0.93 -36.98
C GLY A 26 14.09 0.53 -37.11
N VAL A 27 14.48 1.15 -38.19
CA VAL A 27 14.18 2.54 -38.56
C VAL A 27 13.35 2.51 -39.84
N ILE A 28 12.29 3.31 -39.89
CA ILE A 28 11.54 3.53 -41.14
C ILE A 28 12.43 4.32 -42.10
N VAL A 29 12.83 3.68 -43.20
CA VAL A 29 13.67 4.27 -44.24
C VAL A 29 12.83 4.86 -45.37
N ASN A 30 11.72 4.20 -45.72
CA ASN A 30 10.75 4.67 -46.69
C ASN A 30 9.33 4.21 -46.29
N ILE A 31 8.29 4.90 -46.76
CA ILE A 31 6.88 4.55 -46.60
C ILE A 31 6.42 4.11 -47.99
N ILE A 32 6.11 2.83 -48.15
CA ILE A 32 5.75 2.25 -49.46
C ILE A 32 4.29 2.58 -49.77
N ASP A 33 3.41 2.28 -48.82
CA ASP A 33 1.99 2.63 -48.88
C ASP A 33 1.43 2.85 -47.47
N CYS A 34 0.11 3.03 -47.35
CA CYS A 34 -0.55 3.30 -46.07
C CYS A 34 -0.33 2.20 -45.02
N ASN A 35 -0.08 0.96 -45.45
CA ASN A 35 -0.02 -0.22 -44.60
C ASN A 35 1.37 -0.85 -44.54
N ARG A 36 2.33 -0.45 -45.38
CA ARG A 36 3.62 -1.10 -45.56
C ARG A 36 4.74 -0.07 -45.51
N LEU A 37 5.77 -0.44 -44.75
CA LEU A 37 6.94 0.39 -44.45
C LEU A 37 8.18 -0.36 -44.90
N LEU A 38 9.14 0.38 -45.45
CA LEU A 38 10.48 -0.13 -45.66
C LEU A 38 11.30 0.14 -44.40
N VAL A 39 11.74 -0.92 -43.71
CA VAL A 39 12.41 -0.83 -42.42
C VAL A 39 13.80 -1.47 -42.51
N ASP A 40 14.78 -0.85 -41.86
CA ASP A 40 16.19 -1.28 -41.82
C ASP A 40 16.76 -1.07 -40.41
N GLY A 41 17.66 -1.93 -39.95
CA GLY A 41 18.16 -1.89 -38.57
C GLY A 41 19.21 -2.94 -38.23
N PRO A 42 19.90 -2.83 -37.09
CA PRO A 42 20.87 -3.83 -36.67
C PRO A 42 20.17 -5.17 -36.38
N GLY A 43 20.65 -6.25 -37.00
CA GLY A 43 20.08 -7.59 -36.86
C GLY A 43 18.88 -7.88 -37.77
N MET A 44 18.53 -6.96 -38.66
CA MET A 44 17.56 -7.20 -39.73
C MET A 44 18.10 -6.70 -41.06
N VAL A 45 17.84 -7.43 -42.14
CA VAL A 45 18.08 -6.90 -43.49
C VAL A 45 16.94 -5.94 -43.83
N ARG A 46 17.24 -4.95 -44.69
CA ARG A 46 16.24 -4.04 -45.22
C ARG A 46 15.10 -4.83 -45.85
N GLN A 47 13.89 -4.65 -45.31
CA GLN A 47 12.73 -5.41 -45.73
C GLN A 47 11.45 -4.60 -45.59
N GLU A 48 10.43 -5.04 -46.31
CA GLU A 48 9.07 -4.54 -46.15
C GLU A 48 8.42 -5.11 -44.88
N ILE A 49 7.78 -4.24 -44.10
CA ILE A 49 7.05 -4.60 -42.88
C ILE A 49 5.68 -3.93 -42.91
N LYS A 50 4.64 -4.71 -42.58
CA LYS A 50 3.30 -4.17 -42.41
C LYS A 50 3.24 -3.30 -41.14
N LEU A 51 2.65 -2.11 -41.24
CA LEU A 51 2.47 -1.17 -40.13
C LEU A 51 1.78 -1.82 -38.92
N LYS A 52 0.87 -2.78 -39.14
CA LYS A 52 0.19 -3.55 -38.07
C LYS A 52 1.12 -4.43 -37.24
N ASP A 53 2.23 -4.88 -37.82
CA ASP A 53 3.21 -5.75 -37.16
C ASP A 53 4.29 -4.95 -36.43
N ALA A 54 4.29 -3.63 -36.62
CA ALA A 54 5.27 -2.67 -36.15
C ALA A 54 4.70 -1.76 -35.06
N ARG A 55 5.45 -1.54 -33.98
CA ARG A 55 5.08 -0.57 -32.93
C ARG A 55 5.99 0.63 -32.96
N LEU A 56 5.41 1.82 -33.13
CA LEU A 56 6.14 3.08 -33.11
C LEU A 56 6.72 3.38 -31.72
N THR A 57 8.02 3.71 -31.70
CA THR A 57 8.71 4.18 -30.49
C THR A 57 8.72 5.71 -30.45
N LYS A 58 9.30 6.28 -29.38
CA LYS A 58 9.46 7.73 -29.26
C LYS A 58 10.74 8.25 -29.93
N PHE A 59 11.63 7.37 -30.38
CA PHE A 59 12.92 7.77 -30.92
C PHE A 59 12.79 8.10 -32.41
N LYS A 60 13.43 9.19 -32.82
CA LYS A 60 13.54 9.61 -34.22
C LYS A 60 15.00 9.87 -34.52
N LEU A 61 15.46 9.34 -35.63
CA LEU A 61 16.74 9.66 -36.25
C LEU A 61 16.49 10.63 -37.40
N LYS A 62 17.40 11.59 -37.58
CA LYS A 62 17.36 12.45 -38.77
C LYS A 62 18.03 11.68 -39.91
N ILE A 63 17.23 11.21 -40.86
CA ILE A 63 17.71 10.45 -42.02
C ILE A 63 17.18 11.09 -43.31
N LYS A 64 17.87 10.80 -44.42
CA LYS A 64 17.35 11.04 -45.77
C LYS A 64 16.55 9.82 -46.24
N LEU A 65 15.69 10.04 -47.23
CA LEU A 65 14.95 8.96 -47.91
C LEU A 65 15.95 7.94 -48.47
N GLU A 66 15.68 6.64 -48.28
CA GLU A 66 16.46 5.53 -48.86
C GLU A 66 17.96 5.50 -48.53
N MET A 67 18.37 6.13 -47.43
CA MET A 67 19.76 6.17 -46.97
C MET A 67 20.42 4.78 -46.88
N PRO A 68 21.68 4.59 -47.32
CA PRO A 68 22.35 3.29 -47.26
C PRO A 68 22.47 2.71 -45.84
N ALA A 69 22.36 1.38 -45.73
CA ALA A 69 22.42 0.67 -44.45
C ALA A 69 23.71 0.96 -43.65
N LYS A 70 24.86 1.10 -44.33
CA LYS A 70 26.14 1.43 -43.71
C LYS A 70 26.08 2.77 -42.95
N THR A 71 25.48 3.79 -43.55
CA THR A 71 25.34 5.12 -42.94
C THR A 71 24.28 5.10 -41.84
N LEU A 72 23.19 4.36 -42.04
CA LEU A 72 22.15 4.18 -41.03
C LEU A 72 22.71 3.54 -39.76
N LYS A 73 23.56 2.52 -39.89
CA LYS A 73 24.21 1.85 -38.76
C LYS A 73 25.08 2.82 -37.96
N LYS A 74 25.91 3.63 -38.63
CA LYS A 74 26.71 4.68 -37.97
C LYS A 74 25.84 5.67 -37.20
N LEU A 75 24.71 6.07 -37.79
CA LEU A 75 23.78 7.02 -37.16
C LEU A 75 23.03 6.40 -35.97
N TRP A 76 22.70 5.12 -36.05
CA TRP A 76 22.09 4.34 -34.98
C TRP A 76 23.03 4.24 -33.76
N GLU A 77 24.30 3.92 -34.01
CA GLU A 77 25.35 3.83 -32.99
C GLU A 77 25.59 5.20 -32.34
N LYS A 78 25.73 6.27 -33.15
CA LYS A 78 25.88 7.66 -32.65
C LYS A 78 24.72 8.12 -31.77
N ALA A 79 23.50 7.65 -32.05
CA ALA A 79 22.31 7.98 -31.27
C ALA A 79 22.10 7.07 -30.05
N HIS A 80 22.96 6.07 -29.85
CA HIS A 80 22.91 5.06 -28.77
C HIS A 80 21.50 4.47 -28.57
N ILE A 81 20.84 4.13 -29.69
CA ILE A 81 19.44 3.71 -29.66
C ILE A 81 19.25 2.44 -28.84
N ASP A 82 20.17 1.47 -28.90
CA ASP A 82 20.07 0.20 -28.15
C ASP A 82 20.01 0.43 -26.64
N PHE A 83 20.88 1.32 -26.12
CA PHE A 83 20.89 1.67 -24.71
C PHE A 83 19.60 2.40 -24.31
N ARG A 84 19.17 3.36 -25.12
CA ARG A 84 17.93 4.13 -24.87
C ARG A 84 16.70 3.24 -24.95
N PHE A 85 16.69 2.27 -25.86
CA PHE A 85 15.61 1.32 -26.07
C PHE A 85 15.47 0.36 -24.90
N LYS A 86 16.58 -0.21 -24.40
CA LYS A 86 16.59 -1.02 -23.16
C LYS A 86 16.02 -0.27 -21.95
N ARG A 87 16.08 1.08 -21.94
CA ARG A 87 15.52 1.90 -20.85
C ARG A 87 13.99 2.08 -20.92
N LEU A 88 13.33 1.79 -22.04
CA LEU A 88 11.88 1.96 -22.21
C LEU A 88 11.09 1.13 -21.17
N PRO A 89 10.00 1.67 -20.59
CA PRO A 89 9.24 0.98 -19.55
C PRO A 89 8.68 -0.38 -19.99
N TYR A 90 8.18 -0.48 -21.23
CA TYR A 90 7.60 -1.72 -21.73
C TYR A 90 8.69 -2.76 -22.05
N VAL A 91 9.87 -2.34 -22.49
CA VAL A 91 11.03 -3.23 -22.72
C VAL A 91 11.53 -3.79 -21.39
N LYS A 92 11.69 -2.93 -20.37
CA LYS A 92 12.00 -3.37 -18.99
C LYS A 92 10.96 -4.34 -18.45
N ARG A 93 9.68 -4.12 -18.77
CA ARG A 93 8.58 -4.99 -18.36
C ARG A 93 8.66 -6.35 -19.08
N ALA A 94 8.94 -6.38 -20.39
CA ALA A 94 9.14 -7.61 -21.14
C ALA A 94 10.33 -8.42 -20.60
N ALA A 95 11.49 -7.78 -20.40
CA ALA A 95 12.67 -8.42 -19.80
C ALA A 95 12.43 -8.92 -18.37
N LYS A 96 11.53 -8.27 -17.61
CA LYS A 96 11.10 -8.76 -16.29
C LYS A 96 10.24 -10.02 -16.41
N PHE A 97 9.34 -10.09 -17.39
CA PHE A 97 8.53 -11.28 -17.63
C PHE A 97 9.38 -12.47 -18.06
N GLU A 98 10.32 -12.24 -18.98
CA GLU A 98 11.25 -13.29 -19.42
C GLU A 98 12.13 -13.82 -18.27
N ARG A 99 12.65 -12.94 -17.42
CA ARG A 99 13.38 -13.39 -16.22
C ARG A 99 12.51 -14.16 -15.23
N ARG A 100 11.21 -13.85 -15.18
CA ARG A 100 10.26 -14.58 -14.32
C ARG A 100 9.85 -15.93 -14.90
N SER A 101 9.81 -16.08 -16.22
CA SER A 101 9.52 -17.38 -16.83
C SER A 101 10.71 -18.35 -16.68
N LYS A 102 11.94 -17.82 -16.62
CA LYS A 102 13.19 -18.59 -16.46
C LYS A 102 13.62 -18.79 -14.99
N ILE A 103 12.75 -18.55 -14.02
CA ILE A 103 13.12 -18.59 -12.60
C ILE A 103 13.18 -20.04 -12.08
N THR A 104 14.24 -20.37 -11.34
CA THR A 104 14.35 -21.66 -10.63
C THR A 104 13.58 -21.60 -9.31
N ASP A 105 13.17 -22.76 -8.77
CA ASP A 105 12.37 -22.85 -7.55
C ASP A 105 13.03 -22.13 -6.35
N TYR A 106 14.33 -22.35 -6.14
CA TYR A 106 15.08 -21.63 -5.09
C TYR A 106 15.07 -20.11 -5.27
N ASN A 107 15.18 -19.62 -6.50
CA ASN A 107 15.07 -18.19 -6.78
C ASN A 107 13.64 -17.67 -6.56
N ALA A 108 12.61 -18.48 -6.85
CA ALA A 108 11.22 -18.15 -6.57
C ALA A 108 10.97 -18.03 -5.06
N PHE A 109 11.54 -18.93 -4.25
CA PHE A 109 11.50 -18.83 -2.79
C PHE A 109 12.12 -17.52 -2.28
N LYS A 110 13.31 -17.15 -2.75
CA LYS A 110 13.97 -15.87 -2.39
C LYS A 110 13.11 -14.66 -2.76
N VAL A 111 12.49 -14.67 -3.93
CA VAL A 111 11.58 -13.58 -4.36
C VAL A 111 10.33 -13.51 -3.48
N ALA A 112 9.75 -14.65 -3.11
CA ALA A 112 8.59 -14.72 -2.24
C ALA A 112 8.91 -14.18 -0.83
N GLU A 113 10.06 -14.56 -0.27
CA GLU A 113 10.50 -14.08 1.04
C GLU A 113 10.78 -12.57 1.02
N ALA A 114 11.53 -12.09 0.02
CA ALA A 114 11.81 -10.66 -0.15
C ALA A 114 10.52 -9.85 -0.31
N SER A 115 9.56 -10.35 -1.10
CA SER A 115 8.24 -9.73 -1.29
C SER A 115 7.46 -9.65 0.03
N ARG A 116 7.49 -10.71 0.85
CA ARG A 116 6.86 -10.73 2.18
C ARG A 116 7.48 -9.70 3.10
N ARG A 117 8.83 -9.61 3.16
CA ARG A 117 9.54 -8.61 3.96
C ARG A 117 9.20 -7.18 3.51
N CYS A 118 9.23 -6.91 2.20
CA CYS A 118 8.84 -5.60 1.65
C CYS A 118 7.40 -5.24 2.01
N SER A 119 6.46 -6.19 1.86
CA SER A 119 5.05 -5.99 2.19
C SER A 119 4.85 -5.69 3.68
N ASN A 120 5.58 -6.37 4.57
CA ASN A 120 5.54 -6.13 6.00
C ASN A 120 6.05 -4.73 6.37
N ILE A 121 7.14 -4.26 5.74
CA ILE A 121 7.68 -2.91 5.94
C ILE A 121 6.69 -1.83 5.47
N VAL A 122 6.09 -2.03 4.29
CA VAL A 122 5.06 -1.11 3.77
C VAL A 122 3.86 -1.10 4.71
N TYR A 123 3.42 -2.26 5.19
CA TYR A 123 2.28 -2.38 6.10
C TYR A 123 2.56 -1.74 7.47
N SER A 124 3.74 -1.95 8.05
CA SER A 124 4.12 -1.34 9.33
C SER A 124 4.20 0.19 9.21
N SER A 125 4.82 0.68 8.13
CA SER A 125 4.90 2.11 7.81
C SER A 125 3.51 2.72 7.62
N PHE A 126 2.64 2.04 6.86
CA PHE A 126 1.26 2.44 6.67
C PHE A 126 0.45 2.44 7.97
N ARG A 127 0.63 1.42 8.83
CA ARG A 127 -0.03 1.34 10.13
C ARG A 127 0.38 2.49 11.04
N ASN A 128 1.67 2.82 11.07
CA ASN A 128 2.19 3.95 11.83
C ASN A 128 1.62 5.27 11.31
N LEU A 129 1.59 5.46 9.99
CA LEU A 129 1.01 6.65 9.36
C LEU A 129 -0.49 6.78 9.68
N ARG A 130 -1.24 5.67 9.59
CA ARG A 130 -2.67 5.62 9.91
C ARG A 130 -2.94 5.92 11.39
N ASN A 131 -2.13 5.40 12.30
CA ASN A 131 -2.28 5.67 13.73
C ASN A 131 -1.95 7.13 14.08
N LYS A 132 -0.89 7.69 13.49
CA LYS A 132 -0.51 9.09 13.68
C LYS A 132 -1.53 10.05 13.07
N TYR A 133 -2.11 9.68 11.93
CA TYR A 133 -3.05 10.52 11.18
C TYR A 133 -4.29 9.75 10.68
N PRO A 134 -5.24 9.41 11.58
CA PRO A 134 -6.37 8.54 11.25
C PRO A 134 -7.28 9.07 10.15
N ARG A 135 -7.36 10.41 9.98
CA ARG A 135 -8.21 11.06 8.97
C ARG A 135 -7.44 11.60 7.76
N MET A 136 -6.10 11.55 7.75
CA MET A 136 -5.30 12.16 6.68
C MET A 136 -5.42 11.39 5.36
N LEU A 137 -5.47 10.06 5.41
CA LEU A 137 -5.67 9.22 4.23
C LEU A 137 -7.00 9.51 3.53
N GLN A 138 -8.09 9.67 4.29
CA GLN A 138 -9.40 10.05 3.75
C GLN A 138 -9.35 11.42 3.08
N LYS A 139 -8.67 12.40 3.71
CA LYS A 139 -8.48 13.73 3.12
C LYS A 139 -7.64 13.69 1.84
N LEU A 140 -6.58 12.89 1.80
CA LEU A 140 -5.72 12.74 0.63
C LEU A 140 -6.48 12.07 -0.52
N LYS A 141 -7.27 11.02 -0.23
CA LYS A 141 -8.14 10.37 -1.21
C LYS A 141 -9.16 11.37 -1.77
N ALA A 142 -9.90 12.06 -0.92
CA ALA A 142 -10.87 13.07 -1.35
C ALA A 142 -10.24 14.18 -2.20
N ARG A 143 -9.02 14.63 -1.85
CA ARG A 143 -8.26 15.59 -2.67
C ARG A 143 -7.93 15.02 -4.05
N ARG A 144 -7.36 13.82 -4.10
CA ARG A 144 -6.98 13.16 -5.36
C ARG A 144 -8.19 12.92 -6.26
N ASP A 145 -9.30 12.46 -5.69
CA ASP A 145 -10.54 12.21 -6.44
C ASP A 145 -11.06 13.54 -7.03
N LEU A 146 -10.99 14.63 -6.26
CA LEU A 146 -11.34 15.96 -6.74
C LEU A 146 -10.35 16.52 -7.79
N ASP A 147 -9.04 16.32 -7.62
CA ASP A 147 -8.03 16.68 -8.63
C ASP A 147 -8.30 15.95 -9.96
N THR A 148 -8.64 14.67 -9.88
CA THR A 148 -8.95 13.84 -11.06
C THR A 148 -10.23 14.32 -11.73
N ALA A 149 -11.28 14.60 -10.97
CA ALA A 149 -12.54 15.13 -11.50
C ALA A 149 -12.36 16.50 -12.18
N VAL A 150 -11.48 17.35 -11.64
CA VAL A 150 -11.12 18.64 -12.25
C VAL A 150 -10.33 18.43 -13.54
N ALA A 151 -9.33 17.53 -13.54
CA ALA A 151 -8.53 17.23 -14.73
C ALA A 151 -9.36 16.63 -15.87
N LEU A 152 -10.39 15.85 -15.54
CA LEU A 152 -11.37 15.30 -16.48
C LEU A 152 -12.48 16.31 -16.86
N GLY A 153 -12.51 17.50 -16.24
CA GLY A 153 -13.49 18.54 -16.54
C GLY A 153 -14.87 18.40 -15.88
N TYR A 154 -15.10 17.37 -15.06
CA TYR A 154 -16.38 17.13 -14.37
C TYR A 154 -16.69 18.13 -13.27
N VAL A 155 -15.66 18.74 -12.65
CA VAL A 155 -15.81 19.68 -11.53
C VAL A 155 -14.94 20.89 -11.76
N LYS A 156 -15.49 22.11 -11.59
CA LYS A 156 -14.72 23.36 -11.61
C LYS A 156 -14.32 23.75 -10.18
N ARG A 157 -13.04 24.07 -9.97
CA ARG A 157 -12.57 24.63 -8.69
C ARG A 157 -12.96 26.11 -8.58
N LYS A 158 -13.80 26.46 -7.61
CA LYS A 158 -13.99 27.86 -7.22
C LYS A 158 -12.69 28.40 -6.60
N THR A 159 -12.05 29.35 -7.27
CA THR A 159 -10.96 30.15 -6.72
C THR A 159 -11.55 31.36 -6.00
N LEU A 160 -11.34 31.45 -4.68
CA LEU A 160 -11.76 32.62 -3.90
C LEU A 160 -10.93 33.84 -4.29
N THR A 161 -11.57 35.02 -4.35
CA THR A 161 -10.87 36.30 -4.51
C THR A 161 -9.96 36.59 -3.31
N PRO A 162 -8.95 37.47 -3.45
CA PRO A 162 -8.05 37.81 -2.34
C PRO A 162 -8.78 38.33 -1.09
N GLU A 163 -9.85 39.10 -1.29
CA GLU A 163 -10.70 39.64 -0.22
C GLU A 163 -11.47 38.53 0.50
N GLN A 164 -12.15 37.66 -0.24
CA GLN A 164 -12.84 36.50 0.33
C GLN A 164 -11.89 35.53 1.05
N LYS A 165 -10.62 35.45 0.62
CA LYS A 165 -9.58 34.71 1.35
C LYS A 165 -9.27 35.35 2.70
N LYS A 166 -9.09 36.69 2.74
CA LYS A 166 -8.86 37.45 3.97
C LYS A 166 -10.03 37.31 4.95
N GLU A 167 -11.27 37.44 4.46
CA GLU A 167 -12.48 37.24 5.28
C GLU A 167 -12.56 35.83 5.86
N ARG A 168 -12.28 34.82 5.04
CA ARG A 168 -12.29 33.42 5.49
C ARG A 168 -11.20 33.14 6.53
N GLU A 169 -10.04 33.77 6.42
CA GLU A 169 -8.99 33.68 7.45
C GLU A 169 -9.39 34.41 8.73
N ALA A 170 -9.95 35.62 8.63
CA ALA A 170 -10.49 36.36 9.77
C ALA A 170 -11.55 35.53 10.52
N ALA A 171 -12.49 34.92 9.79
CA ALA A 171 -13.50 34.03 10.37
C ALA A 171 -12.90 32.78 11.04
N LYS A 172 -11.84 32.18 10.47
CA LYS A 172 -11.12 31.06 11.11
C LYS A 172 -10.44 31.50 12.41
N ASN A 173 -9.78 32.65 12.40
CA ASN A 173 -9.07 33.19 13.56
C ASN A 173 -10.06 33.55 14.68
N ALA A 174 -11.21 34.14 14.35
CA ALA A 174 -12.30 34.39 15.30
C ALA A 174 -12.81 33.09 15.93
N ARG A 175 -13.08 32.05 15.12
CA ARG A 175 -13.47 30.73 15.63
C ARG A 175 -12.42 30.13 16.56
N HIS A 176 -11.14 30.28 16.24
CA HIS A 176 -10.04 29.78 17.07
C HIS A 176 -9.98 30.51 18.43
N LYS A 177 -10.06 31.85 18.43
CA LYS A 177 -10.12 32.66 19.65
C LYS A 177 -11.31 32.25 20.53
N ASN A 178 -12.50 32.09 19.94
CA ASN A 178 -13.70 31.66 20.66
C ASN A 178 -13.54 30.26 21.27
N ALA A 179 -12.87 29.33 20.57
CA ALA A 179 -12.59 28.00 21.10
C ALA A 179 -11.61 28.04 22.29
N ILE A 180 -10.62 28.93 22.29
CA ILE A 180 -9.71 29.14 23.42
C ILE A 180 -10.47 29.63 24.66
N VAL A 181 -11.35 30.62 24.49
CA VAL A 181 -12.18 31.17 25.57
C VAL A 181 -13.06 30.09 26.18
N LYS A 182 -13.84 29.37 25.35
CA LYS A 182 -14.67 28.24 25.81
C LYS A 182 -13.86 27.16 26.54
N ARG A 183 -12.64 26.87 26.08
CA ARG A 183 -11.75 25.90 26.75
C ARG A 183 -11.26 26.40 28.11
N ARG A 184 -10.95 27.70 28.24
CA ARG A 184 -10.56 28.32 29.52
C ARG A 184 -11.71 28.29 30.52
N GLU A 185 -12.93 28.63 30.10
CA GLU A 185 -14.14 28.57 30.93
C GLU A 185 -14.42 27.14 31.41
N LEU A 186 -14.35 26.17 30.51
CA LEU A 186 -14.52 24.76 30.87
C LEU A 186 -13.49 24.32 31.91
N LYS A 187 -12.22 24.75 31.77
CA LYS A 187 -11.16 24.46 32.74
C LYS A 187 -11.48 25.09 34.12
N LYS A 188 -11.97 26.32 34.16
CA LYS A 188 -12.42 26.98 35.40
C LYS A 188 -13.56 26.20 36.06
N LYS A 189 -14.61 25.84 35.30
CA LYS A 189 -15.74 25.02 35.80
C LYS A 189 -15.29 23.67 36.36
N LEU A 190 -14.36 22.98 35.69
CA LEU A 190 -13.80 21.72 36.20
C LEU A 190 -13.00 21.91 37.49
N LEU A 191 -12.25 23.00 37.61
CA LEU A 191 -11.48 23.32 38.81
C LEU A 191 -12.40 23.62 40.00
N GLU A 192 -13.44 24.41 39.78
CA GLU A 192 -14.44 24.72 40.79
C GLU A 192 -15.16 23.45 41.26
N ARG A 193 -15.58 22.58 40.32
CA ARG A 193 -16.17 21.27 40.65
C ARG A 193 -15.21 20.39 41.45
N LYS A 194 -13.90 20.45 41.18
CA LYS A 194 -12.87 19.75 41.94
C LYS A 194 -12.73 20.33 43.35
N ASN A 195 -12.78 21.65 43.52
CA ASN A 195 -12.69 22.31 44.82
C ASN A 195 -13.93 22.03 45.67
N LYS A 196 -15.15 22.13 45.11
CA LYS A 196 -16.39 21.72 45.79
C LYS A 196 -16.32 20.27 46.28
N ARG A 197 -15.80 19.35 45.46
CA ARG A 197 -15.56 17.96 45.86
C ARG A 197 -14.54 17.82 46.99
N LYS A 198 -13.51 18.68 47.05
CA LYS A 198 -12.55 18.71 48.15
C LYS A 198 -13.20 19.22 49.44
N GLU A 199 -14.00 20.27 49.38
CA GLU A 199 -14.72 20.82 50.54
C GLU A 199 -15.71 19.81 51.11
N VAL A 200 -16.54 19.19 50.26
CA VAL A 200 -17.45 18.11 50.69
C VAL A 200 -16.67 16.95 51.32
N ARG A 201 -15.51 16.60 50.76
CA ARG A 201 -14.63 15.58 51.33
C ARG A 201 -14.04 16.02 52.69
N LYS A 202 -13.65 17.28 52.84
CA LYS A 202 -13.11 17.85 54.09
C LYS A 202 -14.19 17.86 55.18
N ALA A 203 -15.39 18.32 54.87
CA ALA A 203 -16.56 18.28 55.76
C ALA A 203 -16.92 16.84 56.17
N ARG A 204 -16.92 15.88 55.22
CA ARG A 204 -17.15 14.47 55.51
C ARG A 204 -16.08 13.88 56.44
N LEU A 205 -14.81 14.27 56.26
CA LEU A 205 -13.73 13.85 57.15
C LEU A 205 -13.88 14.48 58.54
N ALA A 206 -14.23 15.77 58.64
CA ALA A 206 -14.48 16.43 59.93
C ALA A 206 -15.63 15.77 60.72
N LYS A 207 -16.76 15.47 60.05
CA LYS A 207 -17.88 14.73 60.67
C LYS A 207 -17.46 13.36 61.19
N ARG A 208 -16.65 12.62 60.41
CA ARG A 208 -16.13 11.32 60.84
C ARG A 208 -15.12 11.42 61.99
N ALA A 209 -14.36 12.52 62.06
CA ALA A 209 -13.42 12.79 63.14
C ALA A 209 -14.17 13.10 64.45
N ALA A 210 -15.20 13.94 64.39
CA ALA A 210 -16.07 14.25 65.54
C ALA A 210 -16.80 13.00 66.07
N ALA A 211 -17.20 12.08 65.18
CA ALA A 211 -17.83 10.81 65.55
C ALA A 211 -16.83 9.72 66.03
N GLY A 212 -15.54 10.02 66.18
CA GLY A 212 -14.51 9.05 66.64
C GLY A 212 -14.19 7.88 65.70
N THR A 213 -14.90 7.74 64.57
CA THR A 213 -14.75 6.62 63.60
C THR A 213 -13.63 6.84 62.57
N LEU A 214 -12.82 7.89 62.76
CA LEU A 214 -11.74 8.25 61.84
C LEU A 214 -10.47 7.46 62.19
N LYS A 215 -10.21 6.35 61.47
CA LYS A 215 -8.94 5.62 61.59
C LYS A 215 -7.76 6.55 61.29
N LYS A 216 -6.85 6.76 62.25
CA LYS A 216 -5.56 7.43 62.01
C LYS A 216 -4.84 6.67 60.90
N ARG A 217 -4.57 7.35 59.79
CA ARG A 217 -3.69 6.80 58.76
C ARG A 217 -2.27 6.91 59.29
N GLU A 218 -1.66 5.78 59.60
CA GLU A 218 -0.25 5.72 59.94
C GLU A 218 0.59 6.34 58.80
N PHE A 219 1.52 7.21 59.17
CA PHE A 219 2.43 7.80 58.22
C PHE A 219 3.43 6.72 57.77
N VAL A 220 3.22 6.18 56.57
CA VAL A 220 4.18 5.27 55.96
C VAL A 220 5.27 6.11 55.25
N PRO A 221 6.56 6.02 55.67
CA PRO A 221 7.68 6.69 55.00
C PRO A 221 7.74 6.32 53.52
N LYS A 222 8.24 7.22 52.66
CA LYS A 222 8.28 7.00 51.20
C LYS A 222 8.94 5.69 50.80
N GLU A 223 9.96 5.25 51.53
CA GLU A 223 10.69 3.99 51.32
C GLU A 223 9.84 2.74 51.62
N LYS A 224 8.93 2.82 52.60
CA LYS A 224 8.00 1.73 52.98
C LYS A 224 6.68 1.79 52.22
N ARG A 225 6.40 2.88 51.49
CA ARG A 225 5.26 2.95 50.57
C ARG A 225 5.56 2.01 49.41
N LYS A 226 5.09 0.76 49.49
CA LYS A 226 4.94 -0.07 48.30
C LYS A 226 4.16 0.77 47.30
N ILE A 227 4.83 1.22 46.24
CA ILE A 227 4.16 1.64 45.02
C ILE A 227 3.29 0.43 44.72
N SER A 228 1.97 0.52 44.96
CA SER A 228 1.08 -0.45 44.36
C SER A 228 1.39 -0.27 42.89
N LYS A 229 2.18 -1.19 42.31
CA LYS A 229 2.40 -1.25 40.87
C LYS A 229 1.00 -1.06 40.33
N SER A 230 0.76 0.06 39.64
CA SER A 230 -0.54 0.33 39.02
C SER A 230 -0.98 -1.00 38.45
N LYS A 231 -2.15 -1.52 38.86
CA LYS A 231 -2.61 -2.87 38.47
C LYS A 231 -2.10 -3.12 37.05
N PRO A 232 -1.29 -4.18 36.80
CA PRO A 232 -0.66 -4.36 35.50
C PRO A 232 -1.72 -4.08 34.45
N LYS A 233 -1.43 -3.15 33.53
CA LYS A 233 -2.40 -2.75 32.51
C LYS A 233 -2.98 -4.05 31.95
N PRO A 234 -4.31 -4.23 31.94
CA PRO A 234 -4.89 -5.45 31.42
C PRO A 234 -4.29 -5.70 30.04
N ASP A 235 -3.85 -6.93 29.80
CA ASP A 235 -3.14 -7.27 28.58
C ASP A 235 -3.87 -6.70 27.37
N PRO A 236 -3.15 -6.09 26.41
CA PRO A 236 -3.78 -5.51 25.24
C PRO A 236 -4.65 -6.59 24.58
N LYS A 237 -5.94 -6.28 24.40
CA LYS A 237 -6.91 -7.20 23.81
C LYS A 237 -6.30 -7.83 22.55
N PRO A 238 -6.34 -9.17 22.40
CA PRO A 238 -5.75 -9.83 21.25
C PRO A 238 -6.34 -9.25 19.96
N SER A 239 -5.50 -9.10 18.93
CA SER A 239 -5.96 -8.60 17.64
C SER A 239 -7.09 -9.49 17.09
N ARG A 240 -8.01 -8.88 16.34
CA ARG A 240 -9.16 -9.60 15.73
C ARG A 240 -8.72 -10.80 14.90
N GLU A 241 -7.53 -10.72 14.31
CA GLU A 241 -6.90 -11.80 13.54
C GLU A 241 -6.34 -12.92 14.43
N ARG A 242 -5.71 -12.59 15.57
CA ARG A 242 -5.24 -13.57 16.56
C ARG A 242 -6.41 -14.36 17.16
N LEU A 243 -7.51 -13.67 17.47
CA LEU A 243 -8.73 -14.33 17.96
C LEU A 243 -9.33 -15.28 16.91
N ARG A 244 -9.30 -14.88 15.63
CA ARG A 244 -9.75 -15.72 14.51
C ARG A 244 -8.88 -16.96 14.34
N ARG A 245 -7.55 -16.84 14.48
CA ARG A 245 -6.63 -17.98 14.43
C ARG A 245 -6.87 -18.94 15.59
N GLN A 246 -6.93 -18.43 16.82
CA GLN A 246 -7.23 -19.24 18.01
C GLN A 246 -8.55 -20.01 17.89
N ARG A 247 -9.60 -19.38 17.33
CA ARG A 247 -10.87 -20.08 17.07
C ARG A 247 -10.72 -21.21 16.05
N ARG A 248 -9.98 -20.98 14.96
CA ARG A 248 -9.71 -22.03 13.97
C ARG A 248 -8.89 -23.17 14.58
N ASP A 249 -7.84 -22.85 15.31
CA ASP A 249 -6.96 -23.84 15.93
C ASP A 249 -7.73 -24.68 16.96
N ALA A 250 -8.62 -24.05 17.74
CA ALA A 250 -9.52 -24.75 18.66
C ALA A 250 -10.49 -25.68 17.92
N THR A 251 -11.09 -25.24 16.80
CA THR A 251 -11.96 -26.11 16.00
C THR A 251 -11.22 -27.27 15.37
N LEU A 252 -9.98 -27.08 14.94
CA LEU A 252 -9.14 -28.15 14.40
C LEU A 252 -8.75 -29.15 15.49
N LYS A 253 -8.39 -28.65 16.68
CA LYS A 253 -8.07 -29.49 17.83
C LYS A 253 -9.27 -30.34 18.27
N ALA A 254 -10.47 -29.74 18.36
CA ALA A 254 -11.69 -30.45 18.68
C ALA A 254 -12.04 -31.52 17.64
N ARG A 255 -11.84 -31.23 16.34
CA ARG A 255 -12.02 -32.23 15.26
C ARG A 255 -11.01 -33.37 15.35
N ALA A 256 -9.75 -33.06 15.69
CA ALA A 256 -8.71 -34.07 15.87
C ALA A 256 -9.02 -34.98 17.08
N GLU A 257 -9.46 -34.40 18.19
CA GLU A 257 -9.88 -35.16 19.38
C GLU A 257 -11.11 -36.05 19.09
N HIS A 258 -12.09 -35.53 18.34
CA HIS A 258 -13.25 -36.32 17.91
C HIS A 258 -12.83 -37.51 17.02
N ARG A 259 -11.89 -37.31 16.09
CA ARG A 259 -11.34 -38.39 15.26
C ARG A 259 -10.63 -39.45 16.10
N LYS A 260 -9.78 -39.04 17.05
CA LYS A 260 -9.10 -39.96 17.98
C LYS A 260 -10.08 -40.80 18.79
N LYS A 261 -11.13 -40.17 19.34
CA LYS A 261 -12.18 -40.88 20.08
C LYS A 261 -12.96 -41.86 19.18
N ALA A 262 -13.23 -41.49 17.93
CA ALA A 262 -13.90 -42.36 16.98
C ALA A 262 -13.02 -43.57 16.58
N GLU A 263 -11.71 -43.38 16.44
CA GLU A 263 -10.75 -44.46 16.20
C GLU A 263 -10.64 -45.42 17.38
N GLN A 264 -10.53 -44.90 18.60
CA GLN A 264 -10.56 -45.72 19.82
C GLN A 264 -11.83 -46.56 19.88
N LYS A 265 -13.01 -45.94 19.68
CA LYS A 265 -14.29 -46.67 19.66
C LYS A 265 -14.37 -47.75 18.57
N ARG A 266 -13.71 -47.53 17.41
CA ARG A 266 -13.60 -48.55 16.36
C ARG A 266 -12.68 -49.70 16.77
N GLN A 267 -11.54 -49.40 17.39
CA GLN A 267 -10.61 -50.40 17.91
C GLN A 267 -11.26 -51.24 19.01
N ASP A 268 -11.99 -50.62 19.94
CA ASP A 268 -12.70 -51.32 21.02
C ASP A 268 -13.79 -52.24 20.48
N ARG A 269 -14.58 -51.77 19.49
CA ARG A 269 -15.56 -52.61 18.79
C ARG A 269 -14.92 -53.77 18.04
N ALA A 270 -13.75 -53.56 17.44
CA ALA A 270 -13.03 -54.62 16.74
C ALA A 270 -12.47 -55.66 17.71
N LYS A 271 -11.95 -55.23 18.88
CA LYS A 271 -11.52 -56.12 19.97
C LYS A 271 -12.69 -56.95 20.51
N ALA A 272 -13.81 -56.30 20.85
CA ALA A 272 -15.01 -56.98 21.33
C ALA A 272 -15.58 -58.00 20.31
N LYS A 273 -15.50 -57.71 19.00
CA LYS A 273 -15.87 -58.68 17.96
C LYS A 273 -14.91 -59.87 17.89
N LYS A 274 -13.61 -59.65 18.06
CA LYS A 274 -12.60 -60.74 18.10
C LYS A 274 -12.80 -61.63 19.32
N GLU A 275 -13.02 -61.04 20.50
CA GLU A 275 -13.30 -61.77 21.74
C GLU A 275 -14.57 -62.62 21.62
N LYS A 276 -15.66 -62.05 21.07
CA LYS A 276 -16.89 -62.82 20.81
C LYS A 276 -16.72 -63.97 19.82
N LYS A 277 -15.84 -63.82 18.82
CA LYS A 277 -15.53 -64.88 17.85
C LYS A 277 -14.60 -65.95 18.44
N ALA A 278 -13.82 -65.63 19.46
CA ALA A 278 -12.97 -66.59 20.15
C ALA A 278 -13.72 -67.39 21.23
N ALA A 279 -14.84 -66.85 21.74
CA ALA A 279 -15.69 -67.49 22.74
C ALA A 279 -16.85 -68.34 22.15
N ALA A 280 -16.99 -68.36 20.82
CA ALA A 280 -17.97 -69.15 20.07
C ALA A 280 -17.23 -70.17 19.22
#